data_AF-A0A433XCI2-F1
#
_entry.id   AF-A0A433XCI2-F1
#
_cell.length_a   1.000
_cell.length_b   1.000
_cell.length_c   1.000
_cell.angle_alpha   90.00
_cell.angle_beta   90.00
_cell.angle_gamma   90.00
#
_symmetry.space_group_name_H-M   'P 1'
#
loop_
_entity.id
_entity.type
_entity.pdbx_description
1 polymer ?
#
loop_
_entity_poly.entity_id
_entity_poly.type
_entity_poly.pdbx_seq_one_letter_code
_entity_poly.pdbx_strand_id
1 'polypeptide(L)'
;MRKKSIFVILTLLILTLSTVTAVQAYKDGRIKILWNGNTELVPSENDAPLTKNDRIYVPAYLLRQANFSVQLTNQTLTIRDNRFKYLTNLSILDRLQRDFTSSYNEFDEESLNILGKILLKEPVNTTKLQESVDAVDKAINSFDELHLAYIVDRPDEIFTFAGERAENSKLAAQKLISYIKSNDPNDLKEFLAYKDKANEANSRTKIAVGQYFNRSLEKTLH
;
A
#
# COMPACT_ATOMS: atom_id res chain seq x y z
N MET A 1 54.46 -22.98 42.67
CA MET A 1 54.36 -23.76 41.41
C MET A 1 52.92 -24.12 41.02
N ARG A 2 51.90 -23.26 41.24
CA ARG A 2 50.48 -23.57 40.90
C ARG A 2 49.84 -22.68 39.81
N LYS A 3 50.53 -21.65 39.33
CA LYS A 3 50.00 -20.72 38.30
C LYS A 3 50.26 -21.17 36.85
N LYS A 4 51.20 -22.11 36.61
CA LYS A 4 51.52 -22.60 35.25
C LYS A 4 50.57 -23.69 34.74
N SER A 5 49.96 -24.47 35.64
CA SER A 5 49.04 -25.56 35.26
C SER A 5 47.63 -25.10 34.90
N ILE A 6 47.18 -23.95 35.42
CA ILE A 6 45.85 -23.38 35.10
C ILE A 6 45.85 -22.78 33.69
N PHE A 7 46.97 -22.20 33.26
CA PHE A 7 47.06 -21.61 31.91
C PHE A 7 46.99 -22.69 30.83
N VAL A 8 47.66 -23.84 31.01
CA VAL A 8 47.66 -24.94 30.04
C VAL A 8 46.29 -25.60 29.88
N ILE A 9 45.51 -25.72 30.97
CA ILE A 9 44.15 -26.27 30.92
C ILE A 9 43.20 -25.27 30.23
N LEU A 10 43.38 -23.96 30.45
CA LEU A 10 42.56 -22.93 29.81
C LEU A 10 42.84 -22.85 28.30
N THR A 11 44.09 -23.00 27.84
CA THR A 11 44.42 -23.01 26.40
C THR A 11 43.91 -24.28 25.70
N LEU A 12 43.89 -25.44 26.38
CA LEU A 12 43.37 -26.69 25.82
C LEU A 12 41.82 -26.69 25.74
N LEU A 13 41.16 -25.99 26.68
CA LEU A 13 39.70 -25.78 26.63
C LEU A 13 39.31 -24.82 25.51
N ILE A 14 40.10 -23.77 25.25
CA ILE A 14 39.86 -22.82 24.15
C ILE A 14 40.10 -23.49 22.78
N LEU A 15 41.06 -24.41 22.66
CA LEU A 15 41.32 -25.15 21.41
C LEU A 15 40.26 -26.22 21.08
N THR A 16 39.48 -26.69 22.06
CA THR A 16 38.38 -27.64 21.83
C THR A 16 37.03 -26.98 21.57
N LEU A 17 36.92 -25.66 21.81
CA LEU A 17 35.72 -24.87 21.54
C LEU A 17 35.71 -24.19 20.16
N SER A 18 36.79 -24.28 19.37
CA SER A 18 36.90 -23.68 18.03
C SER A 18 36.18 -24.47 16.92
N THR A 19 35.40 -25.51 17.23
CA THR A 19 34.67 -26.31 16.22
C THR A 19 33.18 -26.43 16.56
N VAL A 20 32.55 -25.31 16.90
CA VAL A 20 31.09 -25.17 17.00
C VAL A 20 30.79 -23.82 16.38
N THR A 21 30.17 -23.63 15.21
CA THR A 21 29.34 -24.46 14.34
C THR A 21 29.58 -23.97 12.90
N ALA A 22 30.25 -24.74 12.08
CA ALA A 22 30.15 -24.61 10.64
C ALA A 22 29.95 -26.01 10.07
N VAL A 23 28.78 -26.21 9.48
CA VAL A 23 28.48 -27.36 8.63
C VAL A 23 28.31 -28.69 9.38
N GLN A 24 27.20 -28.83 10.10
CA GLN A 24 26.61 -30.15 10.39
C GLN A 24 25.23 -30.30 9.75
N ALA A 25 25.09 -29.77 8.53
CA ALA A 25 23.97 -30.06 7.63
C ALA A 25 24.22 -31.31 6.75
N TYR A 26 25.36 -31.99 6.91
CA TYR A 26 25.68 -33.23 6.20
C TYR A 26 25.23 -34.44 7.00
N LYS A 27 23.93 -34.74 6.97
CA LYS A 27 23.47 -36.08 7.35
C LYS A 27 22.52 -36.77 6.36
N ASP A 28 22.10 -36.07 5.30
CA ASP A 28 21.25 -36.66 4.24
C ASP A 28 21.68 -36.30 2.80
N GLY A 29 22.81 -35.59 2.63
CA GLY A 29 23.33 -35.19 1.30
C GLY A 29 22.47 -34.18 0.53
N ARG A 30 21.28 -33.80 1.04
CA ARG A 30 20.38 -32.84 0.42
C ARG A 30 20.53 -31.46 1.07
N ILE A 31 20.91 -30.48 0.25
CA ILE A 31 20.98 -29.07 0.67
C ILE A 31 19.54 -28.57 0.89
N LYS A 32 19.22 -28.21 2.12
CA LYS A 32 17.95 -27.53 2.45
C LYS A 32 18.05 -26.05 2.12
N ILE A 33 17.03 -25.52 1.46
CA ILE A 33 16.92 -24.08 1.18
C ILE A 33 15.73 -23.55 1.96
N LEU A 34 16.00 -22.60 2.85
CA LEU A 34 14.97 -21.93 3.65
C LEU A 34 14.80 -20.50 3.13
N TRP A 35 13.59 -20.20 2.65
CA TRP A 35 13.16 -18.83 2.40
C TRP A 35 12.70 -18.17 3.70
N ASN A 36 13.14 -16.93 3.94
CA ASN A 36 12.90 -16.18 5.18
C ASN A 36 13.19 -16.95 6.49
N GLY A 37 14.09 -17.93 6.44
CA GLY A 37 14.52 -18.72 7.59
C GLY A 37 13.53 -19.77 8.09
N ASN A 38 12.30 -19.84 7.54
CA ASN A 38 11.25 -20.75 8.03
C ASN A 38 10.51 -21.54 6.94
N THR A 39 10.60 -21.13 5.68
CA THR A 39 9.86 -21.76 4.57
C THR A 39 10.81 -22.62 3.76
N GLU A 40 10.71 -23.94 3.88
CA GLU A 40 11.54 -24.86 3.09
C GLU A 40 11.10 -24.85 1.61
N LEU A 41 12.02 -24.48 0.71
CA LEU A 41 11.83 -24.58 -0.73
C LEU A 41 12.16 -26.01 -1.15
N VAL A 42 11.19 -26.69 -1.73
CA VAL A 42 11.27 -28.13 -1.99
C VAL A 42 11.81 -28.37 -3.40
N PRO A 43 13.03 -28.92 -3.55
CA PRO A 43 13.54 -29.29 -4.85
C PRO A 43 12.83 -30.51 -5.43
N SER A 44 12.68 -30.52 -6.75
CA SER A 44 12.32 -31.72 -7.51
C SER A 44 13.45 -32.75 -7.42
N GLU A 45 13.10 -34.02 -7.57
CA GLU A 45 14.05 -35.13 -7.43
C GLU A 45 15.22 -35.06 -8.42
N ASN A 46 15.00 -34.45 -9.60
CA ASN A 46 15.98 -34.40 -10.68
C ASN A 46 16.78 -33.09 -10.75
N ASP A 47 16.36 -32.03 -10.05
CA ASP A 47 17.05 -30.74 -10.04
C ASP A 47 17.24 -30.25 -8.60
N ALA A 48 18.07 -30.97 -7.84
CA ALA A 48 18.45 -30.57 -6.49
C ALA A 48 19.56 -29.49 -6.50
N PRO A 49 19.64 -28.64 -5.47
CA PRO A 49 20.77 -27.74 -5.31
C PRO A 49 22.06 -28.53 -5.17
N LEU A 50 23.12 -28.05 -5.82
CA LEU A 50 24.41 -28.75 -5.87
C LEU A 50 25.56 -27.84 -5.47
N THR A 51 26.58 -28.43 -4.86
CA THR A 51 27.85 -27.75 -4.56
C THR A 51 28.88 -28.11 -5.62
N LYS A 52 29.45 -27.11 -6.28
CA LYS A 52 30.55 -27.29 -7.24
C LYS A 52 31.53 -26.14 -7.11
N ASN A 53 32.83 -26.44 -7.02
CA ASN A 53 33.90 -25.45 -6.88
C ASN A 53 33.61 -24.42 -5.76
N ASP A 54 33.26 -24.90 -4.56
CA ASP A 54 32.90 -24.10 -3.39
C ASP A 54 31.73 -23.12 -3.58
N ARG A 55 30.92 -23.32 -4.63
CA ARG A 55 29.70 -22.55 -4.90
C ARG A 55 28.48 -23.44 -4.78
N ILE A 56 27.39 -22.89 -4.24
CA ILE A 56 26.08 -23.52 -4.23
C ILE A 56 25.30 -23.03 -5.46
N TYR A 57 24.84 -23.96 -6.27
CA TYR A 57 23.99 -23.70 -7.42
C TYR A 57 22.56 -24.04 -7.03
N VAL A 58 21.70 -23.03 -7.04
CA VAL A 58 20.28 -23.16 -6.71
C VAL A 58 19.48 -23.10 -8.00
N PRO A 59 18.67 -24.12 -8.31
CA PRO A 59 17.77 -24.09 -9.45
C PRO A 59 16.82 -22.88 -9.42
N ALA A 60 16.70 -22.18 -10.55
CA ALA A 60 15.88 -20.97 -10.66
C ALA A 60 14.39 -21.20 -10.36
N TYR A 61 13.85 -22.41 -10.59
CA TYR A 61 12.44 -22.70 -10.30
C TYR A 61 12.13 -22.65 -8.79
N LEU A 62 13.13 -22.88 -7.92
CA LEU A 62 12.94 -22.78 -6.47
C LEU A 62 12.61 -21.35 -6.05
N LEU A 63 13.18 -20.36 -6.72
CA LEU A 63 12.84 -18.96 -6.48
C LEU A 63 11.37 -18.65 -6.81
N ARG A 64 10.73 -19.41 -7.70
CA ARG A 64 9.28 -19.27 -7.97
C ARG A 64 8.43 -19.70 -6.78
N GLN A 65 8.87 -20.69 -6.00
CA GLN A 65 8.21 -21.07 -4.76
C GLN A 65 8.28 -19.96 -3.70
N ALA A 66 9.29 -19.10 -3.78
CA ALA A 66 9.43 -17.87 -2.99
C ALA A 66 8.80 -16.64 -3.66
N ASN A 67 7.92 -16.83 -4.64
CA ASN A 67 7.19 -15.77 -5.36
C ASN A 67 8.08 -14.82 -6.19
N PHE A 68 9.24 -15.28 -6.65
CA PHE A 68 10.07 -14.55 -7.61
C PHE A 68 9.81 -15.01 -9.05
N SER A 69 9.79 -14.06 -9.98
CA SER A 69 9.95 -14.34 -11.40
C SER A 69 11.44 -14.34 -11.77
N VAL A 70 11.85 -15.34 -12.52
CA VAL A 70 13.22 -15.49 -13.00
C VAL A 70 13.19 -15.67 -14.52
N GLN A 71 13.89 -14.80 -15.23
CA GLN A 71 13.99 -14.80 -16.69
C GLN A 71 15.45 -14.60 -17.11
N LEU A 72 15.95 -15.48 -17.98
CA LEU A 72 17.25 -15.32 -18.63
C LEU A 72 17.02 -14.93 -20.07
N THR A 73 17.51 -13.76 -20.47
CA THR A 73 17.46 -13.27 -21.86
C THR A 73 18.89 -12.93 -22.27
N ASN A 74 19.40 -13.58 -23.32
CA ASN A 74 20.80 -13.51 -23.74
C ASN A 74 21.75 -13.86 -22.57
N GLN A 75 22.46 -12.87 -22.02
CA GLN A 75 23.39 -13.01 -20.90
C GLN A 75 22.91 -12.27 -19.63
N THR A 76 21.65 -11.82 -19.63
CA THR A 76 21.06 -11.05 -18.51
C THR A 76 20.05 -11.91 -17.76
N LEU A 77 20.35 -12.20 -16.51
CA LEU A 77 19.42 -12.83 -15.57
C LEU A 77 18.62 -11.76 -14.83
N THR A 78 17.32 -11.72 -15.08
CA THR A 78 16.38 -10.84 -14.36
C THR A 78 15.67 -11.64 -13.29
N ILE A 79 15.78 -11.18 -12.05
CA ILE A 79 15.06 -11.71 -10.89
C ILE A 79 14.16 -10.59 -10.38
N ARG A 80 12.85 -10.85 -10.31
CA ARG A 80 11.86 -9.88 -9.85
C ARG A 80 11.02 -10.49 -8.74
N ASP A 81 10.90 -9.78 -7.63
CA ASP A 81 9.93 -10.11 -6.61
C ASP A 81 8.51 -9.77 -7.11
N ASN A 82 7.65 -10.78 -7.26
CA ASN A 82 6.29 -10.55 -7.76
C ASN A 82 5.43 -9.76 -6.77
N ARG A 83 5.84 -9.67 -5.50
CA ARG A 83 5.14 -8.94 -4.44
C ARG A 83 5.36 -7.43 -4.52
N PHE A 84 6.43 -7.00 -5.21
CA PHE A 84 6.78 -5.58 -5.32
C PHE A 84 5.66 -4.73 -5.94
N LYS A 85 4.91 -5.29 -6.90
CA LYS A 85 3.76 -4.61 -7.51
C LYS A 85 2.64 -4.31 -6.50
N TYR A 86 2.49 -5.15 -5.48
CA TYR A 86 1.50 -4.95 -4.41
C TYR A 86 2.01 -3.97 -3.35
N LEU A 87 3.33 -3.89 -3.13
CA LEU A 87 3.93 -2.79 -2.35
C LEU A 87 3.65 -1.44 -3.01
N THR A 88 3.75 -1.37 -4.35
CA THR A 88 3.36 -0.17 -5.11
C THR A 88 1.88 0.16 -4.93
N ASN A 89 0.98 -0.83 -4.86
CA ASN A 89 -0.42 -0.54 -4.54
C ASN A 89 -0.57 0.17 -3.18
N LEU A 90 0.17 -0.26 -2.15
CA LEU A 90 0.05 0.35 -0.81
C LEU A 90 0.40 1.83 -0.83
N SER A 91 1.48 2.23 -1.50
CA SER A 91 1.87 3.64 -1.60
C SER A 91 0.87 4.47 -2.42
N ILE A 92 0.32 3.88 -3.48
CA ILE A 92 -0.72 4.50 -4.31
C ILE A 92 -1.98 4.75 -3.49
N LEU A 93 -2.47 3.74 -2.77
CA LEU A 93 -3.70 3.81 -1.97
C LEU A 93 -3.56 4.75 -0.77
N ASP A 94 -2.39 4.78 -0.14
CA ASP A 94 -2.07 5.72 0.94
C ASP A 94 -2.08 7.17 0.44
N ARG A 95 -1.45 7.44 -0.72
CA ARG A 95 -1.52 8.75 -1.38
C ARG A 95 -2.96 9.12 -1.72
N LEU A 96 -3.70 8.18 -2.31
CA LEU A 96 -5.09 8.38 -2.66
C LEU A 96 -5.92 8.80 -1.46
N GLN A 97 -5.82 8.05 -0.37
CA GLN A 97 -6.58 8.30 0.84
C GLN A 97 -6.28 9.68 1.42
N ARG A 98 -5.01 10.10 1.43
CA ARG A 98 -4.61 11.44 1.87
C ARG A 98 -5.22 12.52 0.98
N ASP A 99 -5.00 12.44 -0.33
CA ASP A 99 -5.42 13.48 -1.28
C ASP A 99 -6.94 13.61 -1.31
N PHE A 100 -7.64 12.48 -1.31
CA PHE A 100 -9.10 12.42 -1.24
C PHE A 100 -9.66 12.95 0.08
N THR A 101 -9.03 12.62 1.21
CA THR A 101 -9.54 13.06 2.51
C THR A 101 -9.28 14.55 2.70
N SER A 102 -8.10 15.05 2.36
CA SER A 102 -7.75 16.48 2.52
C SER A 102 -8.68 17.36 1.69
N SER A 103 -8.78 17.09 0.37
CA SER A 103 -9.60 17.90 -0.54
C SER A 103 -11.07 17.94 -0.11
N TYR A 104 -11.63 16.79 0.31
CA TYR A 104 -13.02 16.74 0.76
C TYR A 104 -13.23 17.45 2.09
N ASN A 105 -12.31 17.30 3.05
CA ASN A 105 -12.42 17.98 4.34
C ASN A 105 -12.37 19.50 4.17
N GLU A 106 -11.51 20.01 3.29
CA GLU A 106 -11.45 21.44 2.96
C GLU A 106 -12.78 21.96 2.41
N PHE A 107 -13.43 21.19 1.53
CA PHE A 107 -14.78 21.51 1.03
C PHE A 107 -15.82 21.50 2.16
N ASP A 108 -15.81 20.48 3.02
CA ASP A 108 -16.77 20.36 4.10
C ASP A 108 -16.64 21.51 5.11
N GLU A 109 -15.41 21.79 5.55
CA GLU A 109 -15.09 22.90 6.45
C GLU A 109 -15.49 24.25 5.87
N GLU A 110 -15.16 24.52 4.60
CA GLU A 110 -15.52 25.79 3.98
C GLU A 110 -17.03 25.94 3.79
N SER A 111 -17.74 24.85 3.47
CA SER A 111 -19.21 24.87 3.39
C SER A 111 -19.84 25.24 4.75
N LEU A 112 -19.30 24.69 5.85
CA LEU A 112 -19.77 25.00 7.21
C LEU A 112 -19.42 26.42 7.63
N ASN A 113 -18.21 26.90 7.29
CA ASN A 113 -17.77 28.27 7.52
C ASN A 113 -18.72 29.27 6.84
N ILE A 114 -19.08 29.02 5.58
CA ILE A 114 -20.03 29.84 4.84
C ILE A 114 -21.40 29.85 5.51
N LEU A 115 -21.95 28.69 5.90
CA LEU A 115 -23.22 28.63 6.62
C LEU A 115 -23.17 29.41 7.94
N GLY A 116 -22.06 29.31 8.68
CA GLY A 116 -21.83 30.09 9.90
C GLY A 116 -21.88 31.59 9.64
N LYS A 117 -21.19 32.06 8.60
CA LYS A 117 -21.22 33.49 8.20
C LYS A 117 -22.61 33.95 7.79
N ILE A 118 -23.37 33.12 7.07
CA ILE A 118 -24.76 33.42 6.70
C ILE A 118 -25.62 33.60 7.97
N LEU A 119 -25.49 32.69 8.95
CA LEU A 119 -26.22 32.78 10.22
C LEU A 119 -25.86 34.05 11.00
N LEU A 120 -24.60 34.45 10.99
CA LEU A 120 -24.09 35.66 11.65
C LEU A 120 -24.33 36.94 10.84
N LYS A 121 -24.91 36.84 9.64
CA LYS A 121 -25.11 37.95 8.69
C LYS A 121 -23.81 38.67 8.31
N GLU A 122 -22.73 37.91 8.23
CA GLU A 122 -21.41 38.39 7.80
C GLU A 122 -21.26 38.33 6.28
N PRO A 123 -20.37 39.14 5.69
CA PRO A 123 -20.08 39.05 4.26
C PRO A 123 -19.49 37.67 3.91
N VAL A 124 -20.05 37.06 2.87
CA VAL A 124 -19.64 35.73 2.39
C VAL A 124 -18.76 35.86 1.15
N ASN A 125 -17.65 35.12 1.14
CA ASN A 125 -16.81 34.93 -0.03
C ASN A 125 -16.83 33.44 -0.40
N THR A 126 -17.13 33.14 -1.67
CA THR A 126 -17.28 31.76 -2.18
C THR A 126 -16.07 31.27 -2.97
N THR A 127 -15.01 32.07 -3.11
CA THR A 127 -13.81 31.70 -3.88
C THR A 127 -13.17 30.43 -3.32
N LYS A 128 -12.93 30.38 -2.01
CA LYS A 128 -12.31 29.22 -1.36
C LYS A 128 -13.18 27.95 -1.44
N LEU A 129 -14.51 28.10 -1.44
CA LEU A 129 -15.42 26.99 -1.68
C LEU A 129 -15.24 26.43 -3.10
N GLN A 130 -15.16 27.29 -4.11
CA GLN A 130 -14.94 26.85 -5.48
C GLN A 130 -13.57 26.18 -5.65
N GLU A 131 -12.51 26.76 -5.07
CA GLU A 131 -11.17 26.17 -5.06
C GLU A 131 -11.16 24.76 -4.42
N SER A 132 -11.89 24.57 -3.32
CA SER A 132 -11.99 23.27 -2.65
C SER A 132 -12.72 22.22 -3.51
N VAL A 133 -13.78 22.61 -4.24
CA VAL A 133 -14.47 21.72 -5.18
C VAL A 133 -13.55 21.31 -6.32
N ASP A 134 -12.82 22.28 -6.89
CA ASP A 134 -11.88 22.03 -7.98
C ASP A 134 -10.74 21.10 -7.50
N ALA A 135 -10.32 21.22 -6.24
CA ALA A 135 -9.35 20.31 -5.62
C ALA A 135 -9.89 18.88 -5.47
N VAL A 136 -11.17 18.71 -5.09
CA VAL A 136 -11.81 17.38 -5.01
C VAL A 136 -11.86 16.72 -6.38
N ASP A 137 -12.23 17.47 -7.43
CA ASP A 137 -12.31 16.98 -8.81
C ASP A 137 -10.91 16.62 -9.35
N LYS A 138 -9.92 17.50 -9.12
CA LYS A 138 -8.53 17.26 -9.50
C LYS A 138 -7.95 16.02 -8.83
N ALA A 139 -8.26 15.77 -7.55
CA ALA A 139 -7.74 14.61 -6.83
C ALA A 139 -8.15 13.30 -7.53
N ILE A 140 -9.38 13.22 -8.07
CA ILE A 140 -9.88 12.03 -8.78
C ILE A 140 -9.22 11.88 -10.14
N ASN A 141 -9.18 12.97 -10.92
CA ASN A 141 -8.61 12.94 -12.27
C ASN A 141 -7.09 12.69 -12.26
N SER A 142 -6.39 13.04 -11.17
CA SER A 142 -4.98 12.73 -10.99
C SER A 142 -4.69 11.24 -10.72
N PHE A 143 -5.73 10.44 -10.50
CA PHE A 143 -5.58 9.03 -10.19
C PHE A 143 -5.54 8.13 -11.43
N ASP A 144 -6.12 8.55 -12.56
CA ASP A 144 -6.14 7.72 -13.78
C ASP A 144 -4.72 7.42 -14.31
N GLU A 145 -3.71 8.14 -13.81
CA GLU A 145 -2.28 7.92 -14.07
C GLU A 145 -1.63 6.81 -13.20
N LEU A 146 -2.36 6.21 -12.24
CA LEU A 146 -1.83 5.24 -11.28
C LEU A 146 -2.25 3.80 -11.60
N HIS A 147 -1.33 3.05 -12.19
CA HIS A 147 -1.52 1.62 -12.52
C HIS A 147 -1.49 0.74 -11.27
N LEU A 148 -2.62 0.64 -10.55
CA LEU A 148 -2.81 -0.38 -9.50
C LEU A 148 -2.69 -1.78 -10.11
N ALA A 149 -1.87 -2.62 -9.50
CA ALA A 149 -1.83 -4.05 -9.81
C ALA A 149 -3.15 -4.70 -9.40
N TYR A 150 -3.74 -5.49 -10.29
CA TYR A 150 -5.03 -6.15 -10.05
C TYR A 150 -4.89 -7.30 -9.06
N ILE A 151 -5.87 -7.40 -8.16
CA ILE A 151 -6.02 -8.50 -7.21
C ILE A 151 -7.34 -9.18 -7.53
N VAL A 152 -7.27 -10.21 -8.38
CA VAL A 152 -8.42 -10.84 -9.03
C VAL A 152 -9.09 -9.88 -10.01
N ASP A 153 -9.66 -8.78 -9.51
CA ASP A 153 -10.39 -7.77 -10.27
C ASP A 153 -9.78 -6.36 -10.10
N ARG A 154 -10.21 -5.44 -10.97
CA ARG A 154 -9.90 -4.01 -10.86
C ARG A 154 -10.73 -3.38 -9.72
N PRO A 155 -10.17 -2.47 -8.91
CA PRO A 155 -10.90 -1.84 -7.81
C PRO A 155 -11.81 -0.69 -8.29
N ASP A 156 -12.77 -1.00 -9.16
CA ASP A 156 -13.62 0.02 -9.81
C ASP A 156 -14.46 0.83 -8.82
N GLU A 157 -14.90 0.19 -7.73
CA GLU A 157 -15.67 0.82 -6.66
C GLU A 157 -14.98 2.06 -6.07
N ILE A 158 -13.64 2.05 -5.96
CA ILE A 158 -12.88 3.21 -5.47
C ILE A 158 -13.13 4.42 -6.37
N PHE A 159 -13.09 4.22 -7.69
CA PHE A 159 -13.23 5.30 -8.67
C PHE A 159 -14.68 5.74 -8.84
N THR A 160 -15.62 4.80 -8.81
CA THR A 160 -17.05 5.10 -8.85
C THR A 160 -17.44 6.00 -7.67
N PHE A 161 -17.10 5.61 -6.44
CA PHE A 161 -17.49 6.40 -5.26
C PHE A 161 -16.73 7.71 -5.15
N ALA A 162 -15.46 7.74 -5.59
CA ALA A 162 -14.73 9.00 -5.63
C ALA A 162 -15.35 9.98 -6.65
N GLY A 163 -15.72 9.49 -7.84
CA GLY A 163 -16.43 10.26 -8.86
C GLY A 163 -17.78 10.81 -8.35
N GLU A 164 -18.60 9.95 -7.75
CA GLU A 164 -19.86 10.35 -7.11
C GLU A 164 -19.63 11.46 -6.08
N ARG A 165 -18.59 11.36 -5.26
CA ARG A 165 -18.27 12.38 -4.27
C ARG A 165 -17.95 13.73 -4.91
N ALA A 166 -17.09 13.79 -5.94
CA ALA A 166 -16.78 15.06 -6.61
C ALA A 166 -18.00 15.70 -7.25
N GLU A 167 -18.81 14.91 -7.95
CA GLU A 167 -20.03 15.41 -8.59
C GLU A 167 -20.97 16.00 -7.54
N ASN A 168 -21.22 15.28 -6.45
CA ASN A 168 -22.11 15.76 -5.39
C ASN A 168 -21.52 16.96 -4.64
N SER A 169 -20.21 17.04 -4.39
CA SER A 169 -19.54 18.23 -3.83
C SER A 169 -19.73 19.46 -4.72
N LYS A 170 -19.59 19.29 -6.04
CA LYS A 170 -19.80 20.37 -7.01
C LYS A 170 -21.25 20.86 -7.03
N LEU A 171 -22.21 19.93 -7.07
CA LEU A 171 -23.64 20.27 -7.03
C LEU A 171 -24.03 20.94 -5.71
N ALA A 172 -23.50 20.47 -4.59
CA ALA A 172 -23.69 21.10 -3.29
C ALA A 172 -23.16 22.55 -3.30
N ALA A 173 -21.92 22.78 -3.73
CA ALA A 173 -21.35 24.13 -3.78
C ALA A 173 -22.17 25.07 -4.67
N GLN A 174 -22.60 24.61 -5.85
CA GLN A 174 -23.46 25.38 -6.74
C GLN A 174 -24.75 25.82 -6.04
N LYS A 175 -25.39 24.91 -5.30
CA LYS A 175 -26.63 25.20 -4.59
C LYS A 175 -26.43 26.13 -3.40
N LEU A 176 -25.32 26.01 -2.68
CA LEU A 176 -24.97 26.96 -1.62
C LEU A 176 -24.72 28.37 -2.18
N ILE A 177 -24.01 28.48 -3.31
CA ILE A 177 -23.77 29.75 -4.00
C ILE A 177 -25.08 30.36 -4.51
N SER A 178 -25.99 29.55 -5.07
CA SER A 178 -27.31 30.02 -5.48
C SER A 178 -28.11 30.54 -4.30
N TYR A 179 -28.14 29.81 -3.18
CA TYR A 179 -28.80 30.26 -1.95
C TYR A 179 -28.26 31.60 -1.44
N ILE A 180 -26.93 31.81 -1.47
CA ILE A 180 -26.33 33.10 -1.06
C ILE A 180 -26.85 34.27 -1.91
N LYS A 181 -27.16 34.04 -3.19
CA LYS A 181 -27.63 35.07 -4.12
C LYS A 181 -29.14 35.27 -4.07
N SER A 182 -29.91 34.19 -3.96
CA SER A 182 -31.37 34.18 -4.08
C SER A 182 -32.09 34.23 -2.73
N ASN A 183 -31.43 33.77 -1.66
CA ASN A 183 -32.01 33.45 -0.36
C ASN A 183 -33.20 32.44 -0.47
N ASP A 184 -33.22 31.61 -1.52
CA ASP A 184 -34.25 30.58 -1.74
C ASP A 184 -34.02 29.36 -0.83
N PRO A 185 -34.94 29.04 0.11
CA PRO A 185 -34.82 27.88 0.98
C PRO A 185 -34.69 26.54 0.24
N ASN A 186 -35.19 26.44 -1.01
CA ASN A 186 -35.04 25.23 -1.81
C ASN A 186 -33.57 24.99 -2.21
N ASP A 187 -32.82 26.04 -2.54
CA ASP A 187 -31.39 25.92 -2.85
C ASP A 187 -30.62 25.42 -1.61
N LEU A 188 -30.96 25.89 -0.42
CA LEU A 188 -30.36 25.40 0.83
C LEU A 188 -30.70 23.92 1.08
N LYS A 189 -31.95 23.52 0.84
CA LYS A 189 -32.39 22.13 0.99
C LYS A 189 -31.65 21.21 0.00
N GLU A 190 -31.50 21.63 -1.24
CA GLU A 190 -30.76 20.86 -2.25
C GLU A 190 -29.26 20.78 -1.95
N PHE A 191 -28.67 21.87 -1.45
CA PHE A 191 -27.29 21.86 -0.94
C PHE A 191 -27.10 20.76 0.11
N LEU A 192 -27.98 20.69 1.12
CA LEU A 192 -27.89 19.67 2.17
C LEU A 192 -28.02 18.26 1.59
N ALA A 193 -28.96 18.04 0.67
CA ALA A 193 -29.15 16.74 0.04
C ALA A 193 -27.92 16.27 -0.78
N TYR A 194 -27.29 17.18 -1.54
CA TYR A 194 -26.05 16.85 -2.26
C TYR A 194 -24.86 16.66 -1.32
N LYS A 195 -24.78 17.46 -0.25
CA LYS A 195 -23.75 17.30 0.78
C LYS A 195 -23.84 15.92 1.47
N ASP A 196 -25.04 15.46 1.79
CA ASP A 196 -25.25 14.13 2.38
C ASP A 196 -24.81 13.00 1.43
N LYS A 197 -25.13 13.11 0.14
CA LYS A 197 -24.64 12.17 -0.88
C LYS A 197 -23.13 12.19 -1.01
N ALA A 198 -22.51 13.37 -0.96
CA ALA A 198 -21.05 13.49 -0.99
C ALA A 198 -20.41 12.83 0.25
N ASN A 199 -21.01 12.96 1.43
CA ASN A 199 -20.59 12.30 2.66
C ASN A 199 -20.70 10.77 2.58
N GLU A 200 -21.80 10.27 2.02
CA GLU A 200 -22.00 8.84 1.79
C GLU A 200 -20.95 8.27 0.84
N ALA A 201 -20.76 8.92 -0.32
CA ALA A 201 -19.76 8.54 -1.31
C ALA A 201 -18.32 8.60 -0.73
N ASN A 202 -18.01 9.60 0.10
CA ASN A 202 -16.73 9.69 0.81
C ASN A 202 -16.51 8.49 1.75
N SER A 203 -17.54 8.09 2.50
CA SER A 203 -17.48 6.95 3.41
C SER A 203 -17.27 5.64 2.64
N ARG A 204 -18.00 5.44 1.54
CA ARG A 204 -17.86 4.26 0.67
C ARG A 204 -16.48 4.20 0.02
N THR A 205 -15.94 5.33 -0.43
CA THR A 205 -14.57 5.43 -0.96
C THR A 205 -13.54 4.99 0.07
N LYS A 206 -13.62 5.50 1.31
CA LYS A 206 -12.69 5.11 2.40
C LYS A 206 -12.73 3.60 2.69
N ILE A 207 -13.92 3.01 2.68
CA ILE A 207 -14.10 1.56 2.88
C ILE A 207 -13.46 0.78 1.72
N ALA A 208 -13.75 1.15 0.46
CA ALA A 208 -13.22 0.48 -0.71
C ALA A 208 -11.68 0.55 -0.77
N VAL A 209 -11.10 1.72 -0.47
CA VAL A 209 -9.64 1.91 -0.36
C VAL A 209 -9.05 1.02 0.73
N GLY A 210 -9.64 1.01 1.93
CA GLY A 210 -9.16 0.18 3.04
C GLY A 210 -9.21 -1.32 2.73
N GLN A 211 -10.27 -1.79 2.07
CA GLN A 211 -10.39 -3.18 1.63
C GLN A 211 -9.31 -3.55 0.62
N TYR A 212 -9.09 -2.72 -0.39
CA TYR A 212 -8.08 -3.00 -1.43
C TYR A 212 -6.65 -2.85 -0.89
N PHE A 213 -6.44 -1.97 0.09
CA PHE A 213 -5.17 -1.84 0.82
C PHE A 213 -4.85 -3.14 1.57
N ASN A 214 -5.82 -3.67 2.34
CA ASN A 214 -5.63 -4.93 3.08
C ASN A 214 -5.35 -6.11 2.13
N ARG A 215 -6.09 -6.22 1.01
CA ARG A 215 -5.81 -7.24 -0.01
C ARG A 215 -4.41 -7.10 -0.60
N SER A 216 -3.95 -5.87 -0.84
CA SER A 216 -2.59 -5.61 -1.34
C SER A 216 -1.55 -5.99 -0.30
N LEU A 217 -1.79 -5.71 0.98
CA LEU A 217 -0.91 -6.08 2.08
C LEU A 217 -0.79 -7.61 2.21
N GLU A 218 -1.92 -8.34 2.15
CA GLU A 218 -1.93 -9.80 2.14
C GLU A 218 -1.08 -10.36 1.00
N LYS A 219 -1.23 -9.81 -0.22
CA LYS A 219 -0.42 -10.19 -1.39
C LYS A 219 1.04 -9.77 -1.31
N THR A 220 1.38 -8.82 -0.45
CA THR A 220 2.77 -8.44 -0.16
C THR A 220 3.42 -9.41 0.83
N LEU A 221 2.66 -9.95 1.78
CA LEU A 221 3.17 -10.83 2.82
C LEU A 221 3.30 -12.31 2.38
N HIS A 222 2.60 -12.70 1.30
CA HIS A 222 2.56 -14.07 0.75
C HIS A 222 2.99 -14.09 -0.73
#